data_AF-A0A843GPW0-F1
#
_entry.id   AF-A0A843GPW0-F1
#
_cell.length_a   1.000
_cell.length_b   1.000
_cell.length_c   1.000
_cell.angle_alpha   90.00
_cell.angle_beta   90.00
_cell.angle_gamma   90.00
#
_symmetry.space_group_name_H-M   'P 1'
#
loop_
_entity.id
_entity.type
_entity.pdbx_description
1 polymer ?
#
loop_
_entity_poly.entity_id
_entity_poly.type
_entity_poly.pdbx_seq_one_letter_code
_entity_poly.pdbx_strand_id
1 'polypeptide(L)'
;MQQYQRLYDSNGYEVMLFPMEYMNISQGEYGSVSHYLAMDFLGWDANGRVYQCPYYAPCSCRCVAHFGSSNATWQSTNMVHCADGVIRYVTFAFEHDNNPPAVGTVKSQGDLIGHTGTAGFVTGDHMHFNTANGTYDGYEHIPGSTQWYELKNSNHIYDICYVNDTTIIDGNNYNWLIFQGGSPTPPTPVEEDRKFPWAIYARLYRNKRNS
;
A
#
# COMPACT_ATOMS: atom_id res chain seq x y z
N MET A 1 3.12 7.14 0.20
CA MET A 1 1.97 7.83 0.82
C MET A 1 2.09 7.85 2.33
N GLN A 2 1.38 8.74 3.01
CA GLN A 2 1.27 8.81 4.48
C GLN A 2 0.05 8.05 5.00
N GLN A 3 0.05 7.68 6.29
CA GLN A 3 -1.13 7.08 6.93
C GLN A 3 -2.37 7.97 6.79
N TYR A 4 -3.50 7.36 6.46
CA TYR A 4 -4.80 8.02 6.21
C TYR A 4 -4.80 9.06 5.09
N GLN A 5 -3.77 9.08 4.25
CA GLN A 5 -3.72 9.96 3.08
C GLN A 5 -4.87 9.63 2.13
N ARG A 6 -5.55 10.68 1.67
CA ARG A 6 -6.60 10.65 0.66
C ARG A 6 -6.25 11.63 -0.45
N LEU A 7 -6.34 11.20 -1.70
CA LEU A 7 -6.10 12.06 -2.85
C LEU A 7 -7.10 11.75 -3.96
N TYR A 8 -7.76 12.79 -4.44
CA TYR A 8 -8.75 12.71 -5.51
C TYR A 8 -8.37 13.64 -6.65
N ASP A 9 -8.70 13.24 -7.88
CA ASP A 9 -8.62 14.11 -9.04
C ASP A 9 -9.82 15.08 -9.10
N SER A 10 -9.83 15.97 -10.10
CA SER A 10 -10.89 16.96 -10.29
C SER A 10 -12.27 16.36 -10.62
N ASN A 11 -12.32 15.09 -11.02
CA ASN A 11 -13.56 14.36 -11.34
C ASN A 11 -14.03 13.49 -10.16
N GLY A 12 -13.30 13.48 -9.04
CA GLY A 12 -13.63 12.72 -7.85
C GLY A 12 -13.16 11.27 -7.84
N TYR A 13 -12.29 10.86 -8.77
CA TYR A 13 -11.63 9.55 -8.71
C TYR A 13 -10.48 9.58 -7.72
N GLU A 14 -10.34 8.55 -6.90
CA GLU A 14 -9.13 8.38 -6.08
C GLU A 14 -7.91 8.26 -7.01
N VAL A 15 -6.85 8.97 -6.66
CA VAL A 15 -5.55 8.88 -7.33
C VAL A 15 -4.82 7.67 -6.76
N MET A 16 -4.34 6.77 -7.61
CA MET A 16 -3.62 5.57 -7.15
C MET A 16 -2.24 5.97 -6.60
N LEU A 17 -2.00 5.72 -5.31
CA LEU A 17 -0.78 6.14 -4.62
C LEU A 17 0.18 4.97 -4.36
N PHE A 18 1.48 5.26 -4.29
CA PHE A 18 2.47 4.31 -3.80
C PHE A 18 2.27 4.04 -2.29
N PRO A 19 2.23 2.77 -1.83
CA PRO A 19 1.67 2.39 -0.53
C PRO A 19 2.59 2.64 0.68
N MET A 20 3.87 2.99 0.50
CA MET A 20 4.80 3.23 1.60
C MET A 20 5.20 4.71 1.72
N GLU A 21 5.56 5.16 2.92
CA GLU A 21 6.07 6.52 3.17
C GLU A 21 7.46 6.73 2.56
N TYR A 22 8.27 5.67 2.52
CA TYR A 22 9.61 5.68 1.98
C TYR A 22 9.72 4.62 0.87
N MET A 23 10.35 4.99 -0.24
CA MET A 23 10.65 4.07 -1.34
C MET A 23 12.14 3.73 -1.32
N ASN A 24 12.43 2.46 -1.07
CA ASN A 24 13.78 1.90 -1.18
C ASN A 24 13.69 0.53 -1.85
N ILE A 25 14.05 0.47 -3.14
CA ILE A 25 13.89 -0.74 -3.95
C ILE A 25 15.10 -1.68 -3.74
N SER A 26 14.85 -2.91 -3.30
CA SER A 26 15.89 -3.95 -3.22
C SER A 26 16.03 -4.78 -4.49
N GLN A 27 14.93 -4.95 -5.23
CA GLN A 27 14.93 -5.64 -6.52
C GLN A 27 13.86 -5.02 -7.43
N GLY A 28 14.30 -4.44 -8.54
CA GLY A 28 13.42 -3.84 -9.56
C GLY A 28 12.79 -4.87 -10.49
N GLU A 29 12.10 -4.37 -11.50
CA GLU A 29 11.56 -5.15 -12.63
C GLU A 29 12.70 -5.86 -13.38
N TYR A 30 12.39 -7.02 -13.96
CA TYR A 30 13.34 -7.89 -14.67
C TYR A 30 14.56 -8.30 -13.83
N GLY A 31 14.44 -8.22 -12.50
CA GLY A 31 15.48 -8.64 -11.57
C GLY A 31 15.80 -10.13 -11.73
N SER A 32 17.08 -10.47 -11.67
CA SER A 32 17.59 -11.81 -11.98
C SER A 32 17.14 -12.94 -11.04
N VAL A 33 16.45 -12.62 -9.94
CA VAL A 33 16.05 -13.59 -8.91
C VAL A 33 14.59 -14.05 -9.07
N SER A 34 13.65 -13.12 -9.23
CA SER A 34 12.21 -13.43 -9.10
C SER A 34 11.20 -12.45 -9.74
N HIS A 35 11.62 -11.35 -10.41
CA HIS A 35 10.69 -10.37 -11.01
C HIS A 35 10.66 -10.30 -12.53
N TYR A 36 9.45 -10.19 -13.09
CA TYR A 36 9.21 -9.57 -14.39
C TYR A 36 8.74 -8.12 -14.19
N LEU A 37 7.47 -7.87 -13.83
CA LEU A 37 6.95 -6.53 -13.54
C LEU A 37 6.67 -6.27 -12.04
N ALA A 38 7.00 -7.22 -11.18
CA ALA A 38 6.95 -7.01 -9.74
C ALA A 38 8.21 -6.29 -9.23
N MET A 39 8.12 -5.70 -8.04
CA MET A 39 9.25 -5.05 -7.37
C MET A 39 9.23 -5.32 -5.86
N ASP A 40 10.42 -5.41 -5.27
CA ASP A 40 10.61 -5.58 -3.83
C ASP A 40 11.03 -4.27 -3.19
N PHE A 41 10.33 -3.90 -2.12
CA PHE A 41 10.54 -2.66 -1.39
C PHE A 41 10.93 -2.96 0.06
N LEU A 42 11.99 -2.30 0.52
CA LEU A 42 12.44 -2.33 1.89
C LEU A 42 11.72 -1.27 2.72
N GLY A 43 11.29 -1.65 3.91
CA GLY A 43 10.89 -0.73 4.97
C GLY A 43 11.99 0.26 5.38
N TRP A 44 11.63 1.53 5.50
CA TRP A 44 12.57 2.60 5.81
C TRP A 44 11.89 3.73 6.58
N ASP A 45 12.67 4.47 7.37
CA ASP A 45 12.27 5.72 8.00
C ASP A 45 13.43 6.75 7.96
N ALA A 46 13.27 7.88 8.64
CA ALA A 46 14.32 8.90 8.72
C ALA A 46 15.64 8.42 9.38
N ASN A 47 15.60 7.30 10.12
CA ASN A 47 16.73 6.71 10.85
C ASN A 47 17.32 5.47 10.16
N GLY A 48 16.68 4.94 9.12
CA GLY A 48 17.21 3.84 8.31
C GLY A 48 16.23 2.69 8.11
N ARG A 49 16.75 1.46 8.05
CA ARG A 49 15.98 0.24 7.78
C ARG A 49 14.99 -0.05 8.92
N VAL A 50 13.72 -0.29 8.56
CA VAL A 50 12.65 -0.70 9.48
C VAL A 50 12.11 -2.07 9.08
N TYR A 51 12.12 -3.03 10.00
CA TYR A 51 11.49 -4.36 9.81
C TYR A 51 10.01 -4.30 10.15
N GLN A 52 9.19 -5.11 9.48
CA GLN A 52 7.73 -5.06 9.62
C GLN A 52 7.19 -3.64 9.42
N CYS A 53 7.72 -2.94 8.43
CA CYS A 53 7.38 -1.57 8.13
C CYS A 53 5.95 -1.51 7.58
N PRO A 54 5.08 -0.63 8.10
CA PRO A 54 3.70 -0.54 7.65
C PRO A 54 3.63 -0.02 6.22
N TYR A 55 2.64 -0.52 5.48
CA TYR A 55 2.21 0.05 4.23
C TYR A 55 0.69 0.20 4.20
N TYR A 56 0.22 1.10 3.35
CA TYR A 56 -1.15 1.60 3.38
C TYR A 56 -1.88 1.32 2.07
N ALA A 57 -3.21 1.29 2.13
CA ALA A 57 -4.05 1.02 0.98
C ALA A 57 -3.83 2.09 -0.11
N PRO A 58 -3.35 1.74 -1.31
CA PRO A 58 -3.02 2.74 -2.35
C PRO A 58 -4.26 3.43 -2.93
N CYS A 59 -5.41 2.77 -2.81
CA CYS A 59 -6.76 3.26 -3.07
C CYS A 59 -7.74 2.49 -2.17
N SER A 60 -9.01 2.89 -2.17
CA SER A 60 -10.07 2.10 -1.58
C SER A 60 -10.23 0.78 -2.33
N CYS A 61 -10.11 -0.32 -1.61
CA CYS A 61 -9.90 -1.65 -2.18
C CYS A 61 -10.49 -2.77 -1.31
N ARG A 62 -10.62 -3.95 -1.91
CA ARG A 62 -11.06 -5.18 -1.26
C ARG A 62 -10.07 -6.30 -1.55
N CYS A 63 -9.75 -7.10 -0.54
CA CYS A 63 -8.99 -8.33 -0.71
C CYS A 63 -9.88 -9.37 -1.41
N VAL A 64 -9.47 -9.85 -2.58
CA VAL A 64 -10.27 -10.70 -3.46
C VAL A 64 -9.75 -12.13 -3.54
N ALA A 65 -8.47 -12.36 -3.25
CA ALA A 65 -7.86 -13.68 -3.28
C ALA A 65 -6.59 -13.71 -2.42
N HIS A 66 -6.20 -14.93 -2.02
CA HIS A 66 -4.85 -15.23 -1.57
C HIS A 66 -4.22 -16.21 -2.56
N PHE A 67 -2.97 -15.98 -2.94
CA PHE A 67 -2.20 -16.93 -3.73
C PHE A 67 -1.11 -17.59 -2.86
N GLY A 68 -1.40 -18.78 -2.34
CA GLY A 68 -0.53 -19.40 -1.33
C GLY A 68 -0.72 -18.78 0.05
N SER A 69 0.31 -18.86 0.91
CA SER A 69 0.19 -18.50 2.33
C SER A 69 0.67 -17.09 2.70
N SER A 70 1.30 -16.39 1.75
CA SER A 70 2.00 -15.13 2.01
C SER A 70 1.59 -14.01 1.06
N ASN A 71 0.54 -14.19 0.25
CA ASN A 71 0.09 -13.23 -0.76
C ASN A 71 -1.35 -12.81 -0.46
N ALA A 72 -1.60 -11.51 -0.47
CA ALA A 72 -2.93 -10.94 -0.50
C ALA A 72 -3.13 -10.16 -1.81
N THR A 73 -4.08 -10.62 -2.62
CA THR A 73 -4.52 -9.92 -3.83
C THR A 73 -5.69 -9.00 -3.50
N TRP A 74 -5.59 -7.77 -3.98
CA TRP A 74 -6.54 -6.70 -3.78
C TRP A 74 -7.04 -6.17 -5.12
N GLN A 75 -8.25 -5.65 -5.10
CA GLN A 75 -8.85 -4.95 -6.23
C GLN A 75 -9.41 -3.63 -5.74
N SER A 76 -9.22 -2.56 -6.52
CA SER A 76 -9.88 -1.28 -6.26
C SER A 76 -11.41 -1.46 -6.26
N THR A 77 -12.11 -0.82 -5.32
CA THR A 77 -13.57 -0.90 -5.24
C THR A 77 -14.27 0.01 -6.25
N ASN A 78 -13.56 1.00 -6.78
CA ASN A 78 -13.98 1.90 -7.85
C ASN A 78 -12.84 2.05 -8.86
N MET A 79 -13.11 2.72 -9.99
CA MET A 79 -12.05 3.15 -10.90
C MET A 79 -11.18 4.21 -10.21
N VAL A 80 -9.88 4.19 -10.52
CA VAL A 80 -8.87 5.09 -9.95
C VAL A 80 -8.07 5.76 -11.06
N HIS A 81 -7.56 6.95 -10.78
CA HIS A 81 -6.68 7.71 -11.67
C HIS A 81 -5.24 7.17 -11.54
N CYS A 82 -4.74 6.53 -12.60
CA CYS A 82 -3.40 5.93 -12.65
C CYS A 82 -2.33 6.92 -13.13
N ALA A 83 -1.06 6.64 -12.84
CA ALA A 83 0.06 7.51 -13.18
C ALA A 83 0.25 7.78 -14.69
N ASP A 84 -0.13 6.82 -15.53
CA ASP A 84 -0.19 6.96 -16.99
C ASP A 84 -1.36 7.82 -17.51
N GLY A 85 -2.19 8.36 -16.62
CA GLY A 85 -3.35 9.20 -16.94
C GLY A 85 -4.62 8.42 -17.28
N VAL A 86 -4.61 7.09 -17.22
CA VAL A 86 -5.80 6.27 -17.49
C VAL A 86 -6.62 6.06 -16.22
N ILE A 87 -7.94 6.25 -16.33
CA ILE A 87 -8.90 5.94 -15.26
C ILE A 87 -9.40 4.51 -15.46
N ARG A 88 -9.17 3.62 -14.48
CA ARG A 88 -9.55 2.19 -14.58
C ARG A 88 -9.62 1.51 -13.22
N TYR A 89 -10.22 0.33 -13.18
CA TYR A 89 -10.00 -0.59 -12.07
C TYR A 89 -8.55 -1.08 -12.07
N VAL A 90 -8.01 -1.30 -10.88
CA VAL A 90 -6.65 -1.81 -10.69
C VAL A 90 -6.72 -3.00 -9.74
N THR A 91 -6.02 -4.06 -10.11
CA THR A 91 -5.75 -5.21 -9.24
C THR A 91 -4.30 -5.15 -8.81
N PHE A 92 -4.00 -5.48 -7.57
CA PHE A 92 -2.63 -5.45 -7.07
C PHE A 92 -2.43 -6.50 -5.98
N ALA A 93 -1.20 -6.96 -5.82
CA ALA A 93 -0.85 -7.98 -4.85
C ALA A 93 0.29 -7.50 -3.96
N PHE A 94 0.14 -7.76 -2.66
CA PHE A 94 1.21 -7.62 -1.69
C PHE A 94 1.59 -9.00 -1.19
N GLU A 95 2.90 -9.30 -1.15
CA GLU A 95 3.41 -10.52 -0.56
C GLU A 95 4.40 -10.30 0.58
N HIS A 96 4.62 -11.38 1.31
CA HIS A 96 5.57 -11.55 2.42
C HIS A 96 5.15 -10.97 3.76
N ASP A 97 3.97 -10.35 3.87
CA ASP A 97 3.38 -10.05 5.17
C ASP A 97 3.24 -11.34 6.00
N ASN A 98 3.68 -11.30 7.24
CA ASN A 98 3.58 -12.43 8.17
C ASN A 98 2.14 -12.68 8.64
N ASN A 99 1.25 -11.68 8.52
CA ASN A 99 -0.14 -11.76 8.95
C ASN A 99 -1.07 -11.09 7.91
N PRO A 100 -1.17 -11.63 6.68
CA PRO A 100 -2.00 -11.03 5.65
C PRO A 100 -3.48 -11.03 6.08
N PRO A 101 -4.23 -9.96 5.80
CA PRO A 101 -5.64 -9.87 6.18
C PRO A 101 -6.48 -10.87 5.38
N ALA A 102 -7.65 -11.24 5.90
CA ALA A 102 -8.50 -12.25 5.26
C ALA A 102 -9.13 -11.76 3.94
N VAL A 103 -9.36 -12.68 2.99
CA VAL A 103 -10.18 -12.44 1.80
C VAL A 103 -11.56 -11.88 2.19
N GLY A 104 -12.00 -10.84 1.49
CA GLY A 104 -13.22 -10.09 1.80
C GLY A 104 -12.98 -8.85 2.65
N THR A 105 -11.78 -8.67 3.23
CA THR A 105 -11.41 -7.42 3.92
C THR A 105 -11.51 -6.24 2.98
N VAL A 106 -12.11 -5.14 3.46
CA VAL A 106 -12.21 -3.87 2.73
C VAL A 106 -11.36 -2.83 3.45
N LYS A 107 -10.64 -2.02 2.68
CA LYS A 107 -9.81 -0.92 3.17
C LYS A 107 -10.12 0.32 2.36
N SER A 108 -10.13 1.45 3.02
CA SER A 108 -10.22 2.75 2.37
C SER A 108 -8.78 3.27 2.14
N GLN A 109 -8.53 4.02 1.06
CA GLN A 109 -7.20 4.61 0.77
C GLN A 109 -6.44 5.17 1.99
N GLY A 110 -5.18 4.78 2.20
CA GLY A 110 -4.38 5.23 3.34
C GLY A 110 -4.63 4.49 4.65
N ASP A 111 -5.63 3.59 4.71
CA ASP A 111 -5.75 2.66 5.84
C ASP A 111 -4.55 1.71 5.87
N LEU A 112 -4.11 1.32 7.07
CA LEU A 112 -3.13 0.24 7.23
C LEU A 112 -3.64 -1.03 6.56
N ILE A 113 -2.88 -1.55 5.58
CA ILE A 113 -3.27 -2.71 4.77
C ILE A 113 -2.35 -3.90 4.98
N GLY A 114 -1.11 -3.67 5.43
CA GLY A 114 -0.18 -4.73 5.81
C GLY A 114 1.18 -4.17 6.28
N HIS A 115 2.14 -5.06 6.42
CA HIS A 115 3.53 -4.75 6.76
C HIS A 115 4.50 -5.54 5.88
N THR A 116 5.69 -4.99 5.65
CA THR A 116 6.80 -5.79 5.12
C THR A 116 6.99 -7.03 6.00
N GLY A 117 7.53 -8.10 5.43
CA GLY A 117 7.71 -9.30 6.23
C GLY A 117 8.57 -10.35 5.56
N THR A 118 8.52 -11.55 6.15
CA THR A 118 9.40 -12.67 5.82
C THR A 118 8.62 -13.94 5.50
N ALA A 119 7.32 -13.84 5.25
CA ALA A 119 6.48 -15.00 4.98
C ALA A 119 6.79 -15.58 3.59
N GLY A 120 6.75 -16.90 3.47
CA GLY A 120 7.14 -17.60 2.24
C GLY A 120 8.65 -17.84 2.14
N PHE A 121 9.16 -18.01 0.92
CA PHE A 121 10.56 -18.33 0.64
C PHE A 121 11.34 -17.07 0.27
N VAL A 122 11.73 -16.28 1.28
CA VAL A 122 12.44 -15.01 1.08
C VAL A 122 13.76 -14.94 1.84
N THR A 123 14.67 -14.10 1.36
CA THR A 123 16.02 -13.91 1.94
C THR A 123 16.07 -12.82 3.00
N GLY A 124 15.03 -12.00 3.12
CA GLY A 124 14.94 -10.93 4.10
C GLY A 124 13.56 -10.27 4.10
N ASP A 125 13.34 -9.39 5.09
CA ASP A 125 12.13 -8.59 5.19
C ASP A 125 11.99 -7.67 3.96
N HIS A 126 10.82 -7.68 3.33
CA HIS A 126 10.44 -6.72 2.28
C HIS A 126 8.93 -6.81 2.01
N MET A 127 8.43 -5.92 1.15
CA MET A 127 7.13 -6.04 0.49
C MET A 127 7.37 -6.33 -0.98
N HIS A 128 6.88 -7.47 -1.47
CA HIS A 128 6.78 -7.72 -2.91
C HIS A 128 5.46 -7.12 -3.41
N PHE A 129 5.54 -6.31 -4.46
CA PHE A 129 4.39 -5.58 -4.99
C PHE A 129 4.27 -5.78 -6.50
N ASN A 130 3.07 -6.13 -6.95
CA ASN A 130 2.73 -6.28 -8.35
C ASN A 130 1.37 -5.64 -8.63
N THR A 131 1.23 -5.00 -9.78
CA THR A 131 0.02 -4.29 -10.20
C THR A 131 -0.45 -4.78 -11.56
N ALA A 132 -1.75 -4.82 -11.77
CA ALA A 132 -2.38 -5.24 -13.01
C ALA A 132 -3.59 -4.38 -13.38
N ASN A 133 -3.83 -4.30 -14.69
CA ASN A 133 -4.94 -3.55 -15.25
C ASN A 133 -6.26 -4.32 -15.10
N GLY A 134 -7.31 -3.63 -14.65
CA GLY A 134 -8.67 -4.17 -14.57
C GLY A 134 -8.97 -4.88 -13.25
N THR A 135 -10.07 -5.63 -13.26
CA THR A 135 -10.52 -6.47 -12.15
C THR A 135 -9.77 -7.80 -12.13
N TYR A 136 -9.73 -8.46 -10.97
CA TYR A 136 -8.94 -9.68 -10.77
C TYR A 136 -9.33 -10.80 -11.74
N ASP A 137 -8.36 -11.29 -12.51
CA ASP A 137 -8.50 -12.40 -13.46
C ASP A 137 -7.54 -13.58 -13.17
N GLY A 138 -6.94 -13.59 -11.98
CA GLY A 138 -5.97 -14.59 -11.57
C GLY A 138 -4.53 -14.24 -11.94
N TYR A 139 -3.68 -15.24 -11.79
CA TYR A 139 -2.25 -15.17 -12.09
C TYR A 139 -1.95 -15.92 -13.40
N GLU A 140 -0.90 -15.49 -14.09
CA GLU A 140 -0.34 -16.21 -15.24
C GLU A 140 1.14 -16.52 -15.03
N HIS A 141 1.56 -17.61 -15.65
CA HIS A 141 2.95 -18.03 -15.66
C HIS A 141 3.70 -17.28 -16.75
N ILE A 142 4.85 -16.71 -16.38
CA ILE A 142 5.66 -15.91 -17.31
C ILE A 142 6.43 -16.82 -18.26
N PRO A 143 6.22 -16.72 -19.59
CA PRO A 143 6.89 -17.57 -20.56
C PRO A 143 8.42 -17.49 -20.45
N GLY A 144 9.10 -18.64 -20.48
CA GLY A 144 10.57 -18.70 -20.44
C GLY A 144 11.19 -18.65 -19.05
N SER A 145 10.37 -18.67 -18.01
CA SER A 145 10.79 -18.66 -16.61
C SER A 145 10.27 -19.92 -15.90
N THR A 146 10.88 -20.38 -14.81
CA THR A 146 10.52 -21.68 -14.17
C THR A 146 9.73 -21.57 -12.86
N GLN A 147 9.59 -20.36 -12.30
CA GLN A 147 9.00 -20.09 -10.98
C GLN A 147 8.15 -18.81 -10.91
N TRP A 148 7.77 -18.19 -12.03
CA TRP A 148 7.35 -16.78 -12.03
C TRP A 148 5.88 -16.73 -12.41
N TYR A 149 5.07 -16.37 -11.42
CA TYR A 149 3.67 -16.04 -11.60
C TYR A 149 3.51 -14.56 -11.34
N GLU A 150 2.77 -13.88 -12.19
CA GLU A 150 2.37 -12.50 -11.99
C GLU A 150 0.87 -12.37 -12.15
N LEU A 151 0.30 -11.28 -11.67
CA LEU A 151 -1.09 -10.97 -11.96
C LEU A 151 -1.28 -10.90 -13.48
N LYS A 152 -2.35 -11.51 -13.99
CA LYS A 152 -2.70 -11.34 -15.41
C LYS A 152 -2.90 -9.88 -15.74
N ASN A 153 -2.41 -9.47 -16.91
CA ASN A 153 -2.38 -8.06 -17.31
C ASN A 153 -1.54 -7.18 -16.37
N SER A 154 -0.44 -7.73 -15.84
CA SER A 154 0.54 -6.97 -15.06
C SER A 154 1.02 -5.75 -15.82
N ASN A 155 1.31 -4.69 -15.06
CA ASN A 155 1.74 -3.40 -15.58
C ASN A 155 2.84 -2.82 -14.68
N HIS A 156 3.61 -1.88 -15.23
CA HIS A 156 4.66 -1.18 -14.51
C HIS A 156 4.08 -0.43 -13.31
N ILE A 157 4.66 -0.62 -12.12
CA ILE A 157 4.13 0.01 -10.90
C ILE A 157 4.20 1.55 -11.00
N TYR A 158 5.23 2.07 -11.68
CA TYR A 158 5.40 3.51 -11.92
C TYR A 158 4.45 4.09 -12.99
N ASP A 159 3.77 3.26 -13.78
CA ASP A 159 2.68 3.69 -14.67
C ASP A 159 1.30 3.61 -13.98
N ILE A 160 1.23 2.95 -12.83
CA ILE A 160 0.01 2.80 -12.03
C ILE A 160 -0.02 3.78 -10.86
N CYS A 161 1.07 3.87 -10.08
CA CYS A 161 1.10 4.59 -8.79
C CYS A 161 1.82 5.93 -8.89
N TYR A 162 1.20 6.98 -8.38
CA TYR A 162 1.88 8.25 -8.08
C TYR A 162 2.61 8.19 -6.73
N VAL A 163 3.70 8.92 -6.59
CA VAL A 163 4.55 8.94 -5.39
C VAL A 163 4.33 10.18 -4.50
N ASN A 164 3.14 10.77 -4.53
CA ASN A 164 2.80 11.90 -3.66
C ASN A 164 3.10 11.57 -2.19
N ASP A 165 3.76 12.51 -1.51
CA ASP A 165 4.19 12.43 -0.11
C ASP A 165 5.02 11.18 0.25
N THR A 166 5.70 10.61 -0.74
CA THR A 166 6.67 9.51 -0.57
C THR A 166 8.08 10.05 -0.64
N THR A 167 8.93 9.70 0.32
CA THR A 167 10.36 10.00 0.27
C THR A 167 11.08 8.91 -0.52
N ILE A 168 11.71 9.26 -1.64
CA ILE A 168 12.48 8.30 -2.46
C ILE A 168 13.92 8.22 -1.94
N ILE A 169 14.29 7.07 -1.40
CA ILE A 169 15.67 6.72 -1.00
C ILE A 169 16.38 6.10 -2.19
N ASP A 170 15.77 5.09 -2.81
CA ASP A 170 16.20 4.49 -4.07
C ASP A 170 14.97 4.11 -4.89
N GLY A 171 14.81 4.80 -6.03
CA GLY A 171 13.74 4.58 -7.00
C GLY A 171 14.17 3.82 -8.26
N ASN A 172 15.39 3.27 -8.30
CA ASN A 172 15.98 2.54 -9.44
C ASN A 172 15.93 3.29 -10.79
N ASN A 173 15.90 4.63 -10.77
CA ASN A 173 15.77 5.50 -11.94
C ASN A 173 14.51 5.26 -12.82
N TYR A 174 13.47 4.61 -12.28
CA TYR A 174 12.18 4.52 -12.97
C TYR A 174 11.46 5.88 -13.02
N ASN A 175 10.49 6.01 -13.92
CA ASN A 175 9.76 7.26 -14.17
C ASN A 175 8.64 7.50 -13.14
N TRP A 176 9.00 7.67 -11.87
CA TRP A 176 8.03 7.95 -10.81
C TRP A 176 7.42 9.35 -10.95
N LEU A 177 6.10 9.43 -10.97
CA LEU A 177 5.36 10.68 -11.15
C LEU A 177 4.71 11.15 -9.85
N ILE A 178 4.63 12.48 -9.68
CA ILE A 178 3.81 13.13 -8.66
C ILE A 178 2.57 13.68 -9.34
N PHE A 179 1.39 13.37 -8.81
CA PHE A 179 0.15 13.91 -9.34
C PHE A 179 0.05 15.42 -9.06
N GLN A 180 -0.14 16.20 -10.13
CA GLN A 180 -0.31 17.65 -10.10
C GLN A 180 -1.75 17.97 -10.53
N GLY A 181 -2.67 18.10 -9.57
CA GLY A 181 -4.08 18.37 -9.93
C GLY A 181 -5.14 18.03 -8.88
N GLY A 182 -4.75 17.51 -7.71
CA GLY A 182 -5.67 17.18 -6.62
C GLY A 182 -5.66 18.24 -5.54
N SER A 183 -6.79 18.38 -4.83
CA SER A 183 -6.77 19.01 -3.51
C SER A 183 -6.34 17.93 -2.52
N PRO A 184 -5.15 18.00 -1.88
CA PRO A 184 -4.83 17.07 -0.80
C PRO A 184 -5.91 17.22 0.26
N THR A 185 -6.63 16.14 0.56
CA THR A 185 -7.52 16.16 1.73
C THR A 185 -6.59 16.00 2.92
N PRO A 186 -6.59 16.94 3.89
CA PRO A 186 -5.85 16.74 5.12
C PRO A 186 -6.23 15.39 5.71
N PRO A 187 -5.30 14.62 6.30
CA PRO A 187 -5.67 13.42 7.04
C PRO A 187 -6.80 13.82 7.97
N THR A 188 -7.93 13.09 7.88
CA THR A 188 -9.00 13.31 8.86
C THR A 188 -8.34 13.08 10.21
N PRO A 189 -8.31 14.09 11.12
CA PRO A 189 -7.79 13.85 12.45
C PRO A 189 -8.53 12.63 12.96
N VAL A 190 -7.79 11.58 13.33
CA VAL A 190 -8.38 10.49 14.09
C VAL A 190 -8.98 11.20 15.31
N GLU A 191 -10.32 11.24 15.43
CA GLU A 191 -10.93 11.60 16.69
C GLU A 191 -10.32 10.61 17.68
N GLU A 192 -9.40 11.08 18.52
CA GLU A 192 -8.99 10.34 19.71
C GLU A 192 -10.24 10.21 20.56
N ASP A 193 -11.01 9.17 20.29
CA ASP A 193 -12.16 8.76 21.06
C ASP A 193 -11.62 8.08 22.32
N ARG A 194 -10.91 8.86 23.14
CA ARG A 194 -10.43 8.52 24.47
C ARG A 194 -10.46 9.77 25.34
N LYS A 195 -11.66 10.19 25.72
CA LYS A 195 -11.85 10.75 27.06
C LYS A 195 -11.50 9.64 28.06
N PHE A 196 -10.22 9.54 28.41
CA PHE A 196 -9.74 8.58 29.40
C PHE A 196 -10.51 8.78 30.72
N PRO A 197 -10.96 7.70 31.40
CA PRO A 197 -11.80 7.77 32.60
C PRO A 197 -11.20 8.59 33.77
N TRP A 198 -9.88 8.82 33.78
CA TRP A 198 -9.22 9.60 34.84
C TRP A 198 -9.65 11.08 34.85
N ALA A 199 -10.01 11.66 33.70
CA ALA A 199 -10.45 13.05 33.61
C ALA A 199 -11.82 13.27 34.32
N ILE A 200 -12.67 12.25 34.33
CA ILE A 200 -13.92 12.24 35.11
C ILE A 200 -13.60 12.10 36.61
N TYR A 201 -12.65 11.22 36.95
CA TYR A 201 -12.27 10.97 38.34
C TYR A 201 -11.62 12.20 39.02
N ALA A 202 -10.76 12.93 38.30
CA ALA A 202 -10.13 14.16 38.78
C ALA A 202 -11.15 15.28 39.07
N ARG A 203 -12.22 15.38 38.26
CA ARG A 203 -13.29 16.37 38.47
C ARG A 203 -14.14 16.05 39.70
N LEU A 204 -14.43 14.77 39.94
CA LEU A 204 -15.15 14.31 41.14
C LEU A 204 -14.33 14.51 42.42
N TYR A 205 -13.02 14.31 42.38
CA TYR A 205 -12.13 14.54 43.53
C TYR A 205 -11.97 16.03 43.88
N ARG A 206 -11.98 16.92 42.88
CA ARG A 206 -11.91 18.37 43.12
C ARG A 206 -13.18 18.90 43.79
N ASN A 207 -14.35 18.38 43.44
CA ASN A 207 -15.62 18.83 44.02
C ASN A 207 -15.85 18.30 45.44
N LYS A 208 -15.23 17.18 45.84
CA LYS A 208 -15.30 16.65 47.22
C LYS A 208 -14.38 17.34 48.22
N ARG A 209 -13.42 18.16 47.77
CA ARG A 209 -12.53 18.92 48.67
C ARG A 209 -13.04 20.33 49.00
N ASN A 210 -14.12 20.76 48.35
CA ASN A 210 -14.72 22.09 48.52
C ASN A 210 -16.14 22.03 49.13
N SER A 211 -16.48 20.90 49.78
CA SER A 211 -17.73 20.71 50.54
C SER A 211 -17.43 20.42 52.00
#